data_AF-I0JKF8-F1
#
_entry.id   AF-I0JKF8-F1
#
_cell.length_a   1.000
_cell.length_b   1.000
_cell.length_c   1.000
_cell.angle_alpha   90.00
_cell.angle_beta   90.00
_cell.angle_gamma   90.00
#
_symmetry.space_group_name_H-M   'P 1'
#
loop_
_entity.id
_entity.type
_entity.pdbx_description
1 polymer ?
#
loop_
_entity_poly.entity_id
_entity_poly.type
_entity_poly.pdbx_seq_one_letter_code
_entity_poly.pdbx_strand_id
1 'polypeptide(L)'
;MIRWGFWIGTTSGLVLGFYMSLVELVTGKKVYTLLMNVDFIPVIGSIEWPVAIEWLFHLIISWIIGFLYVYAFRRVLKDTKRNRWSLALILSAFAATSYVPLTLLAIKEIPALTDSAAILYWLIGHVLYAVVLKISYYRS
;
A
#
# COMPACT_ATOMS: atom_id res chain seq x y z
N MET A 1 -13.36 8.34 14.22
CA MET A 1 -13.15 7.14 13.36
C MET A 1 -12.69 7.60 11.98
N ILE A 2 -13.47 8.47 11.33
CA ILE A 2 -13.17 9.03 10.01
C ILE A 2 -11.83 9.76 9.94
N ARG A 3 -11.64 10.79 10.78
CA ARG A 3 -10.39 11.57 10.83
C ARG A 3 -9.13 10.70 11.03
N TRP A 4 -9.23 9.69 11.89
CA TRP A 4 -8.12 8.78 12.20
C TRP A 4 -7.82 7.81 11.05
N GLY A 5 -8.85 7.29 10.37
CA GLY A 5 -8.66 6.43 9.19
C GLY A 5 -7.92 7.17 8.07
N PHE A 6 -8.36 8.40 7.76
CA PHE A 6 -7.69 9.26 6.80
C PHE A 6 -6.25 9.59 7.21
N TRP A 7 -6.00 9.99 8.45
CA TRP A 7 -4.66 10.31 8.93
C TRP A 7 -3.71 9.12 8.80
N ILE A 8 -4.12 7.96 9.35
CA ILE A 8 -3.32 6.75 9.36
C ILE A 8 -3.03 6.31 7.93
N GLY A 9 -4.07 6.20 7.08
CA GLY A 9 -3.90 5.82 5.67
C GLY A 9 -3.02 6.80 4.90
N THR A 10 -3.20 8.11 5.07
CA THR A 10 -2.35 9.10 4.38
C THR A 10 -0.88 8.93 4.76
N THR A 11 -0.57 8.86 6.06
CA THR A 11 0.82 8.70 6.51
C THR A 11 1.45 7.39 6.04
N SER A 12 0.74 6.27 6.12
CA SER A 12 1.26 4.97 5.67
C SER A 12 1.42 4.90 4.15
N GLY A 13 0.43 5.41 3.40
CA GLY A 13 0.45 5.42 1.94
C GLY A 13 1.56 6.29 1.37
N LEU A 14 1.76 7.50 1.93
CA LEU A 14 2.85 8.39 1.51
C LEU A 14 4.22 7.77 1.77
N VAL A 15 4.43 7.17 2.95
CA VAL A 15 5.71 6.52 3.27
C VAL A 15 6.00 5.36 2.31
N LEU A 16 4.99 4.51 2.03
CA LEU A 16 5.14 3.40 1.09
C LEU A 16 5.48 3.89 -0.33
N GLY A 17 4.71 4.84 -0.86
CA GLY A 17 4.94 5.34 -2.21
C GLY A 17 6.27 6.08 -2.35
N PHE A 18 6.67 6.87 -1.35
CA PHE A 18 7.99 7.51 -1.33
C PHE A 18 9.12 6.47 -1.29
N TYR A 19 9.00 5.46 -0.42
CA TYR A 19 9.95 4.36 -0.37
C TYR A 19 10.09 3.66 -1.73
N MET A 20 8.99 3.29 -2.39
CA MET A 20 9.05 2.64 -3.69
C MET A 20 9.70 3.56 -4.73
N SER A 21 9.36 4.85 -4.72
CA SER A 21 9.93 5.82 -5.66
C SER A 21 11.45 5.93 -5.51
N LEU A 22 11.94 5.89 -4.27
CA LEU A 22 13.38 5.93 -3.98
C LEU A 22 14.07 4.64 -4.41
N VAL A 23 13.46 3.49 -4.16
CA VAL A 23 14.00 2.20 -4.60
C VAL A 23 14.09 2.14 -6.12
N GLU A 24 13.04 2.57 -6.84
CA GLU A 24 13.05 2.59 -8.29
C GLU A 24 14.14 3.53 -8.82
N LEU A 25 14.26 4.73 -8.25
CA LEU A 25 15.29 5.70 -8.62
C LEU A 25 16.71 5.14 -8.45
N VAL A 26 16.97 4.41 -7.36
CA VAL A 26 18.31 3.89 -7.03
C VAL A 26 18.65 2.60 -7.76
N THR A 27 17.67 1.71 -7.95
CA THR A 27 17.91 0.34 -8.45
C THR A 27 17.50 0.13 -9.90
N GLY A 28 16.71 1.05 -10.48
CA GLY A 28 16.08 0.89 -11.78
C GLY A 28 14.96 -0.16 -11.82
N LYS A 29 14.67 -0.85 -10.71
CA LYS A 29 13.56 -1.80 -10.63
C LYS A 29 12.25 -1.02 -10.57
N LYS A 30 11.36 -1.27 -11.53
CA LYS A 30 10.11 -0.54 -11.75
C LYS A 30 9.00 -0.79 -10.69
N VAL A 31 9.37 -0.87 -9.40
CA VAL A 31 8.46 -1.18 -8.29
C VAL A 31 7.52 -0.04 -7.93
N TYR A 32 7.92 1.21 -8.16
CA TYR A 32 7.05 2.36 -7.99
C TYR A 32 6.09 2.49 -9.19
N THR A 33 6.59 2.29 -10.40
CA THR A 33 5.74 2.20 -11.60
C THR A 33 4.71 1.08 -11.45
N LEU A 34 5.08 -0.08 -10.90
CA LEU A 34 4.14 -1.16 -10.58
C LEU A 34 3.15 -0.75 -9.49
N LEU A 35 3.62 -0.09 -8.41
CA LEU A 35 2.74 0.41 -7.36
C LEU A 35 1.70 1.36 -7.94
N MET A 36 2.08 2.26 -8.84
CA MET A 36 1.19 3.27 -9.43
C MET A 36 0.30 2.72 -10.53
N ASN A 37 0.49 1.47 -10.95
CA ASN A 37 -0.21 0.88 -12.09
C ASN A 37 -1.73 0.77 -11.83
N VAL A 38 -2.54 1.36 -12.73
CA VAL A 38 -4.01 1.27 -12.70
C VAL A 38 -4.60 0.56 -13.92
N ASP A 39 -3.75 0.00 -14.79
CA ASP A 39 -4.15 -0.65 -16.05
C ASP A 39 -5.20 -1.76 -15.82
N PHE A 40 -5.19 -2.40 -14.65
CA PHE A 40 -6.09 -3.50 -14.28
C PHE A 40 -7.54 -3.08 -14.02
N ILE A 41 -7.82 -1.78 -13.84
CA ILE A 41 -9.16 -1.30 -13.48
C ILE A 41 -9.98 -1.12 -14.77
N PRO A 42 -11.11 -1.83 -14.96
CA PRO A 42 -11.96 -1.66 -16.13
C PRO A 42 -12.39 -0.19 -16.29
N VAL A 43 -12.41 0.32 -17.53
CA VAL A 43 -12.74 1.71 -17.90
C VAL A 43 -11.67 2.74 -17.47
N ILE A 44 -11.11 2.62 -16.26
CA ILE A 44 -10.15 3.60 -15.72
C ILE A 44 -8.74 3.36 -16.25
N GLY A 45 -8.35 2.10 -16.47
CA GLY A 45 -6.99 1.71 -16.89
C GLY A 45 -6.62 2.09 -18.33
N SER A 46 -7.60 2.44 -19.17
CA SER A 46 -7.35 2.93 -20.54
C SER A 46 -7.11 4.44 -20.62
N ILE A 47 -7.19 5.16 -19.49
CA ILE A 47 -7.03 6.61 -19.43
C ILE A 47 -5.61 6.93 -18.96
N GLU A 48 -4.93 7.84 -19.66
CA GLU A 48 -3.66 8.40 -19.20
C GLU A 48 -3.91 9.43 -18.11
N TRP A 49 -3.93 8.97 -16.86
CA TRP A 49 -4.15 9.83 -15.72
C TRP A 49 -2.93 10.69 -15.40
N PRO A 50 -3.13 11.95 -14.97
CA PRO A 50 -2.05 12.70 -14.33
C PRO A 50 -1.53 11.93 -13.11
N VAL A 51 -0.22 11.98 -12.87
CA VAL A 51 0.44 11.31 -11.74
C VAL A 51 -0.24 11.59 -10.39
N ALA A 52 -0.72 12.83 -10.19
CA ALA A 52 -1.43 13.20 -8.97
C ALA A 52 -2.74 12.40 -8.76
N ILE A 53 -3.43 12.05 -9.84
CA ILE A 53 -4.66 11.25 -9.81
C ILE A 53 -4.34 9.77 -9.57
N GLU A 54 -3.29 9.23 -10.18
CA GLU A 54 -2.81 7.87 -9.87
C GLU A 54 -2.44 7.75 -8.38
N TRP A 55 -1.81 8.78 -7.81
CA TRP A 55 -1.53 8.87 -6.37
C TRP A 55 -2.81 8.90 -5.52
N LEU A 56 -3.82 9.63 -5.97
CA LEU A 56 -5.09 9.69 -5.26
C LEU A 56 -5.76 8.31 -5.21
N PHE A 57 -5.73 7.51 -6.28
CA PHE A 57 -6.26 6.15 -6.26
C PHE A 57 -5.58 5.28 -5.20
N HIS A 58 -4.26 5.35 -5.11
CA HIS A 58 -3.49 4.61 -4.10
C HIS A 58 -3.78 5.10 -2.67
N LEU A 59 -3.93 6.42 -2.48
CA LEU A 59 -4.32 6.98 -1.19
C LEU A 59 -5.73 6.55 -0.78
N ILE A 60 -6.68 6.44 -1.72
CA ILE A 60 -8.03 5.92 -1.43
C ILE A 60 -7.94 4.50 -0.88
N ILE A 61 -7.17 3.61 -1.51
CA ILE A 61 -6.96 2.24 -1.00
C ILE A 61 -6.32 2.27 0.40
N SER A 62 -5.30 3.11 0.60
CA SER A 62 -4.65 3.24 1.90
C SER A 62 -5.59 3.80 2.99
N TRP A 63 -6.47 4.74 2.64
CA TRP A 63 -7.52 5.21 3.54
C TRP A 63 -8.45 4.08 3.94
N ILE A 64 -8.96 3.28 2.98
CA ILE A 64 -9.82 2.12 3.27
C ILE A 64 -9.12 1.19 4.28
N ILE A 65 -7.83 0.88 4.08
CA ILE A 65 -7.05 0.08 5.02
C ILE A 65 -6.96 0.75 6.40
N GLY A 66 -6.66 2.05 6.47
CA GLY A 66 -6.61 2.82 7.72
C GLY A 66 -7.96 2.83 8.45
N PHE A 67 -9.07 2.94 7.71
CA PHE A 67 -10.42 2.83 8.23
C PHE A 67 -10.71 1.47 8.84
N LEU A 68 -10.43 0.39 8.10
CA LEU A 68 -10.60 -0.99 8.56
C LEU A 68 -9.77 -1.25 9.82
N TYR A 69 -8.53 -0.77 9.86
CA TYR A 69 -7.65 -0.88 11.00
C TYR A 69 -8.24 -0.22 12.26
N VAL A 70 -8.68 1.04 12.14
CA VAL A 70 -9.31 1.78 13.26
C VAL A 70 -10.64 1.17 13.67
N TYR A 71 -11.45 0.73 12.70
CA TYR A 71 -12.76 0.14 12.93
C TYR A 71 -12.65 -1.16 13.73
N ALA A 72 -11.71 -2.04 13.35
CA ALA A 72 -11.50 -3.32 14.01
C ALA A 72 -11.27 -3.15 15.52
N PHE A 73 -10.39 -2.24 15.96
CA PHE A 73 -10.14 -2.01 17.40
C PHE A 73 -11.23 -1.24 18.12
N ARG A 74 -12.11 -0.56 17.41
CA ARG A 74 -13.25 0.13 18.02
C ARG A 74 -14.47 -0.76 18.21
N ARG A 75 -14.59 -1.84 17.43
CA ARG A 75 -15.85 -2.60 17.33
C ARG A 75 -15.69 -4.12 17.44
N VAL A 76 -14.55 -4.68 17.07
CA VAL A 76 -14.39 -6.13 16.83
C VAL A 76 -13.29 -6.74 17.71
N LEU A 77 -12.12 -6.12 17.74
CA LEU A 77 -10.92 -6.65 18.37
C LEU A 77 -10.59 -5.90 19.65
N LYS A 78 -10.08 -6.63 20.66
CA LYS A 78 -9.47 -6.02 21.85
C LYS A 78 -8.24 -5.22 21.44
N ASP A 79 -8.14 -3.99 21.93
CA ASP A 79 -7.06 -3.07 21.60
C ASP A 79 -5.79 -3.37 22.41
N THR A 80 -5.04 -4.40 21.99
CA THR A 80 -3.78 -4.80 22.60
C THR A 80 -2.61 -4.59 21.63
N LYS A 81 -1.39 -4.40 22.16
CA LYS A 81 -0.17 -4.26 21.34
C LYS A 81 -0.01 -5.42 20.35
N ARG A 82 -0.30 -6.65 20.78
CA ARG A 82 -0.24 -7.85 19.92
C ARG A 82 -1.24 -7.74 18.78
N ASN A 83 -2.51 -7.47 19.08
CA ASN A 83 -3.55 -7.38 18.05
C ASN A 83 -3.29 -6.24 17.07
N ARG A 84 -2.81 -5.08 17.55
CA ARG A 84 -2.38 -3.94 16.70
C ARG A 84 -1.35 -4.35 15.66
N TRP A 85 -0.31 -5.06 16.08
CA TRP A 85 0.71 -5.56 15.16
C TRP A 85 0.16 -6.64 14.22
N SER A 86 -0.56 -7.63 14.75
CA SER A 86 -1.12 -8.71 13.93
C SER A 86 -2.03 -8.17 12.83
N LEU A 87 -2.95 -7.25 13.15
CA LEU A 87 -3.84 -6.68 12.15
C LEU A 87 -3.09 -5.82 11.12
N ALA A 88 -2.07 -5.06 11.53
CA ALA A 88 -1.29 -4.23 10.61
C ALA A 88 -0.54 -5.11 9.60
N LEU A 89 0.09 -6.19 10.08
CA LEU A 89 0.78 -7.16 9.24
C LEU A 89 -0.18 -7.91 8.32
N ILE A 90 -1.35 -8.34 8.81
CA ILE A 90 -2.36 -9.04 7.99
C ILE A 90 -2.87 -8.14 6.86
N LEU A 91 -3.30 -6.92 7.18
CA LEU A 91 -3.80 -5.98 6.17
C LEU A 91 -2.72 -5.62 5.15
N SER A 92 -1.49 -5.43 5.62
CA SER A 92 -0.38 -5.09 4.73
C SER A 92 0.10 -6.28 3.89
N ALA A 93 0.08 -7.50 4.43
CA ALA A 93 0.39 -8.71 3.68
C ALA A 93 -0.66 -8.97 2.61
N PHE A 94 -1.94 -8.77 2.94
CA PHE A 94 -3.03 -8.81 1.96
C PHE A 94 -2.81 -7.78 0.84
N ALA A 95 -2.51 -6.53 1.18
CA ALA A 95 -2.16 -5.51 0.19
C ALA A 95 -0.92 -5.91 -0.64
N ALA A 96 0.10 -6.52 -0.04
CA ALA A 96 1.31 -6.95 -0.74
C ALA A 96 1.04 -8.02 -1.81
N THR A 97 -0.01 -8.85 -1.63
CA THR A 97 -0.41 -9.83 -2.64
C THR A 97 -0.77 -9.20 -3.98
N SER A 98 -1.10 -7.90 -4.00
CA SER A 98 -1.37 -7.15 -5.23
C SER A 98 -0.21 -7.15 -6.22
N TYR A 99 1.03 -7.46 -5.80
CA TYR A 99 2.16 -7.64 -6.72
C TYR A 99 1.81 -8.58 -7.89
N VAL A 100 1.16 -9.71 -7.59
CA VAL A 100 0.83 -10.73 -8.60
C VAL A 100 -0.21 -10.24 -9.61
N PRO A 101 -1.43 -9.81 -9.21
CA PRO A 101 -2.41 -9.32 -10.18
C PRO A 101 -1.93 -8.05 -10.88
N LEU A 102 -1.24 -7.13 -10.20
CA LEU A 102 -0.72 -5.92 -10.84
C LEU A 102 0.32 -6.26 -11.93
N THR A 103 1.15 -7.28 -11.71
CA THR A 103 2.15 -7.74 -12.68
C THR A 103 1.49 -8.47 -13.85
N LEU A 104 0.53 -9.35 -13.59
CA LEU A 104 -0.16 -10.13 -14.62
C LEU A 104 -1.04 -9.28 -15.55
N LEU A 105 -1.60 -8.20 -15.01
CA LEU A 105 -2.56 -7.34 -15.70
C LEU A 105 -1.94 -6.04 -16.22
N ALA A 106 -0.62 -5.85 -16.06
CA ALA A 106 0.06 -4.68 -16.56
C ALA A 106 0.16 -4.68 -18.08
N ILE A 107 -0.12 -3.53 -18.68
CA ILE A 107 0.15 -3.27 -20.09
C ILE A 107 1.53 -2.60 -20.24
N LYS A 108 1.91 -1.80 -19.23
CA LYS A 108 3.21 -1.14 -19.13
C LYS A 108 4.32 -2.11 -18.72
N GLU A 109 5.55 -1.77 -19.06
CA GLU A 109 6.73 -2.51 -18.61
C GLU A 109 6.91 -2.39 -17.09
N ILE A 110 6.82 -3.52 -16.39
CA ILE A 110 6.92 -3.65 -14.93
C ILE A 110 7.84 -4.82 -14.54
N PRO A 111 8.22 -4.98 -13.26
CA PRO A 111 9.05 -6.09 -12.83
C PRO A 111 8.36 -7.45 -13.02
N ALA A 112 9.10 -8.45 -13.47
CA ALA A 112 8.55 -9.79 -13.68
C ALA A 112 8.13 -10.48 -12.37
N LEU A 113 7.23 -11.48 -12.47
CA LEU A 113 6.87 -12.34 -11.34
C LEU A 113 8.03 -13.15 -10.75
N THR A 114 9.12 -13.28 -11.50
CA THR A 114 10.34 -13.99 -11.11
C THR A 114 11.46 -13.07 -10.65
N ASP A 115 11.24 -11.75 -10.67
CA ASP A 115 12.24 -10.77 -10.21
C ASP A 115 12.30 -10.75 -8.68
N SER A 116 13.14 -11.60 -8.11
CA SER A 116 13.29 -11.77 -6.67
C SER A 116 13.70 -10.47 -5.96
N ALA A 117 14.49 -9.61 -6.60
CA ALA A 117 14.88 -8.32 -6.03
C ALA A 117 13.68 -7.37 -5.96
N ALA A 118 12.89 -7.27 -7.03
CA ALA A 118 11.68 -6.44 -7.02
C ALA A 118 10.65 -6.93 -6.00
N ILE A 119 10.44 -8.25 -5.89
CA ILE A 119 9.57 -8.86 -4.87
C ILE A 119 10.07 -8.52 -3.47
N LEU A 120 11.38 -8.64 -3.21
CA LEU A 120 11.95 -8.30 -1.91
C LEU A 120 11.72 -6.84 -1.55
N TYR A 121 12.00 -5.91 -2.49
CA TYR A 121 11.75 -4.49 -2.27
C TYR A 121 10.27 -4.19 -2.03
N TRP A 122 9.39 -4.85 -2.79
CA TRP A 122 7.95 -4.76 -2.62
C TRP A 122 7.51 -5.14 -1.20
N LEU A 123 7.99 -6.30 -0.72
CA LEU A 123 7.69 -6.81 0.62
C LEU A 123 8.26 -5.91 1.72
N ILE A 124 9.49 -5.39 1.57
CA ILE A 124 10.08 -4.44 2.53
C ILE A 124 9.22 -3.19 2.64
N GLY A 125 8.77 -2.64 1.50
CA GLY A 125 7.87 -1.48 1.50
C GLY A 125 6.57 -1.77 2.25
N HIS A 126 6.00 -2.95 2.08
CA HIS A 126 4.79 -3.34 2.82
C HIS A 126 5.05 -3.58 4.31
N VAL A 127 6.20 -4.11 4.70
CA VAL A 127 6.57 -4.16 6.12
C VAL A 127 6.67 -2.74 6.70
N LEU A 128 7.28 -1.80 5.97
CA LEU A 128 7.37 -0.40 6.36
C LEU A 128 5.96 0.22 6.48
N TYR A 129 5.07 -0.03 5.51
CA TYR A 129 3.67 0.38 5.56
C TYR A 129 2.98 -0.12 6.85
N ALA A 130 3.12 -1.40 7.20
CA ALA A 130 2.54 -1.98 8.41
C ALA A 130 3.07 -1.32 9.68
N VAL A 131 4.38 -1.03 9.73
CA VAL A 131 5.02 -0.31 10.85
C VAL A 131 4.41 1.08 11.01
N VAL A 132 4.32 1.86 9.93
CA VAL A 132 3.74 3.20 9.97
C VAL A 132 2.25 3.14 10.32
N LEU A 133 1.48 2.21 9.76
CA LEU A 133 0.07 2.01 10.08
C LEU A 133 -0.15 1.83 11.60
N LYS A 134 0.68 0.97 12.22
CA LYS A 134 0.63 0.71 13.66
C LYS A 134 1.10 1.91 14.49
N ILE A 135 2.16 2.62 14.07
CA ILE A 135 2.71 3.76 14.82
C ILE A 135 1.76 4.94 14.73
N SER A 136 1.19 5.23 13.56
CA SER A 136 0.20 6.31 13.36
C SER A 136 -1.10 6.07 14.12
N TYR A 137 -1.38 4.84 14.54
CA TYR A 137 -2.44 4.52 15.52
C TYR A 137 -1.98 4.88 16.95
N TYR A 138 -1.67 6.15 17.18
CA TYR A 138 -1.52 6.70 18.51
C TYR A 138 -2.90 6.96 19.11
N ARG A 139 -3.39 5.95 19.82
CA ARG A 139 -4.31 6.12 20.95
C ARG A 139 -3.51 5.86 22.23
N SER A 140 -3.08 6.94 22.87
CA SER A 140 -3.35 7.15 24.30
C SER A 140 -4.85 7.35 24.48
#